data_AF-A0A6G3XSZ4-F1
#
_entry.id   AF-A0A6G3XSZ4-F1
#
_cell.length_a   1.000
_cell.length_b   1.000
_cell.length_c   1.000
_cell.angle_alpha   90.00
_cell.angle_beta   90.00
_cell.angle_gamma   90.00
#
_symmetry.space_group_name_H-M   'P 1'
#
loop_
_entity.id
_entity.type
_entity.pdbx_description
1 polymer ?
#
loop_
_entity_poly.entity_id
_entity_poly.type
_entity_poly.pdbx_seq_one_letter_code
_entity_poly.pdbx_strand_id
1 'polypeptide(L)' 'AEVEELVEPGELAPDDVHLPGIFVQRVVPVASADPRAEKRVERRTVRPAHEGRR' A
#
# COMPACT_ATOMS: atom_id res chain seq x y z
N ALA A 1 13.00 -1.51 -1.74
CA ALA A 1 11.58 -1.17 -1.56
C ALA A 1 10.86 -2.39 -1.01
N GLU A 2 10.01 -2.17 -0.01
CA GLU A 2 9.09 -3.17 0.53
C GLU A 2 7.73 -2.97 -0.15
N VAL A 3 7.10 -4.06 -0.63
CA VAL A 3 5.85 -3.99 -1.42
C VAL A 3 4.87 -5.05 -0.96
N GLU A 4 3.58 -4.79 -1.14
CA GLU A 4 2.51 -5.74 -0.82
C GLU A 4 2.31 -6.77 -1.95
N GLU A 5 2.48 -6.35 -3.20
CA GLU A 5 2.27 -7.18 -4.38
C GLU A 5 3.48 -7.10 -5.30
N LEU A 6 3.89 -8.27 -5.80
CA LEU A 6 4.88 -8.41 -6.86
C LEU A 6 4.15 -8.89 -8.11
N VAL A 7 4.41 -8.22 -9.21
CA VAL A 7 3.81 -8.47 -10.52
C VAL A 7 4.92 -8.70 -11.55
N GLU A 8 4.58 -9.35 -12.66
CA GLU A 8 5.56 -9.62 -13.71
C GLU A 8 5.84 -8.34 -14.54
N PRO A 9 7.04 -8.22 -15.13
CA PRO A 9 7.36 -7.08 -15.99
C PRO A 9 6.37 -6.92 -17.16
N GLY A 10 5.83 -5.71 -17.31
CA GLY A 10 4.84 -5.39 -18.34
C GLY A 10 3.38 -5.47 -17.88
N GLU A 11 3.11 -6.00 -16.69
CA GLU A 11 1.76 -5.98 -16.10
C GLU A 11 1.35 -4.60 -15.57
N LEU A 12 2.33 -3.77 -15.18
CA LEU A 12 2.13 -2.34 -14.91
C LEU A 12 2.29 -1.52 -16.18
N ALA A 13 1.29 -0.68 -16.50
CA ALA A 13 1.42 0.27 -17.59
C ALA A 13 2.48 1.34 -17.25
N PRO A 14 3.29 1.80 -18.22
CA PRO A 14 4.35 2.78 -17.96
C PRO A 14 3.87 4.07 -17.28
N ASP A 15 2.68 4.55 -17.64
CA ASP A 15 2.10 5.79 -17.09
C ASP A 15 1.58 5.63 -15.64
N ASP A 16 1.40 4.39 -15.16
CA ASP A 16 1.00 4.09 -13.78
C ASP A 16 2.22 3.94 -12.83
N VAL A 17 3.45 3.95 -13.38
CA VAL A 17 4.67 3.79 -12.59
C VAL A 17 5.09 5.11 -11.93
N HIS A 18 4.79 5.24 -10.64
CA HIS A 18 5.17 6.43 -9.86
C HIS A 18 6.68 6.53 -9.56
N LEU A 19 7.34 5.39 -9.34
CA LEU A 19 8.78 5.35 -9.02
C LEU A 19 9.51 4.41 -9.99
N PRO A 20 10.32 4.95 -10.92
CA PRO A 20 11.09 4.13 -11.85
C PRO A 20 12.03 3.14 -11.15
N GLY A 21 12.11 1.92 -11.68
CA GLY A 21 12.91 0.83 -11.10
C GLY A 21 14.41 1.14 -10.98
N ILE A 22 14.93 2.10 -11.75
CA ILE A 22 16.34 2.52 -11.66
C ILE A 22 16.71 3.11 -10.28
N PHE A 23 15.73 3.62 -9.54
CA PHE A 23 15.93 4.13 -8.18
C PHE A 23 15.85 3.03 -7.11
N VAL A 24 15.51 1.79 -7.49
CA VAL A 24 15.23 0.68 -6.58
C VAL A 24 16.24 -0.46 -6.77
N GLN A 25 17.04 -0.74 -5.75
CA GLN A 25 18.11 -1.75 -5.84
C GLN A 25 17.61 -3.17 -5.57
N ARG A 26 16.55 -3.31 -4.75
CA ARG A 26 15.91 -4.59 -4.42
C ARG A 26 14.44 -4.36 -4.10
N VAL A 27 13.59 -5.26 -4.58
CA VAL A 27 12.17 -5.34 -4.20
C VAL A 27 12.00 -6.51 -3.23
N VAL A 28 11.31 -6.28 -2.12
CA VAL A 28 11.04 -7.28 -1.09
C VAL A 28 9.53 -7.37 -0.88
N PRO A 29 8.89 -8.51 -1.15
CA PRO A 29 7.49 -8.70 -0.85
C PRO A 29 7.31 -8.86 0.67
N VAL A 30 6.37 -8.13 1.24
CA VAL A 30 6.05 -8.23 2.67
C VAL A 30 4.64 -8.82 2.80
N ALA A 31 4.57 -10.05 3.32
CA ALA A 31 3.31 -10.74 3.52
C ALA A 31 2.45 -10.02 4.57
N SER A 32 1.13 -10.06 4.43
CA SER A 32 0.21 -9.39 5.36
C SER A 32 0.28 -9.90 6.81
N ALA A 33 0.85 -11.10 7.03
CA ALA A 33 1.10 -11.66 8.36
C ALA A 33 2.43 -11.19 8.99
N ASP A 34 3.30 -10.53 8.22
CA ASP A 34 4.51 -9.91 8.77
C ASP A 34 4.10 -8.69 9.61
N PRO A 35 4.57 -8.57 10.87
CA PRO A 35 4.28 -7.41 11.71
C PRO A 35 4.63 -6.06 11.07
N ARG A 36 5.60 -6.03 10.14
CA ARG A 36 6.02 -4.82 9.42
C ARG A 36 5.03 -4.39 8.33
N ALA A 37 4.17 -5.28 7.86
CA ALA A 37 3.09 -4.95 6.93
C ALA A 37 1.87 -4.32 7.63
N GLU A 38 1.85 -4.27 8.96
CA GLU A 38 0.71 -3.74 9.69
C GLU A 38 0.59 -2.22 9.49
N LYS A 39 -0.47 -1.79 8.79
CA LYS A 39 -0.81 -0.38 8.57
C LYS A 39 -1.49 0.20 9.82
N ARG A 40 -0.72 0.41 10.88
CA ARG A 40 -1.22 0.98 12.15
C ARG A 40 -1.71 2.41 11.95
N VAL A 41 -2.86 2.72 12.53
CA VAL A 41 -3.41 4.08 12.56
C VAL A 41 -3.14 4.67 13.93
N GLU A 42 -2.14 5.53 14.02
CA GLU A 42 -1.74 6.17 15.28
C GLU A 42 -2.90 6.93 15.94
N ARG A 43 -3.73 7.62 15.12
CA ARG A 43 -4.90 8.34 15.60
C ARG A 43 -6.07 8.26 14.64
N ARG A 44 -7.01 7.36 14.91
CA ARG A 44 -8.23 7.21 14.12
C ARG A 44 -9.18 8.37 14.39
N THR A 45 -9.27 9.31 13.45
CA THR A 45 -10.18 10.46 13.52
C THR A 45 -11.40 10.16 12.65
N VAL A 46 -12.60 10.15 13.25
CA VAL A 46 -13.86 9.87 12.55
C VAL A 46 -14.82 11.05 12.70
N ARG A 47 -15.67 11.26 11.70
CA ARG A 47 -16.84 12.15 11.88
C ARG A 47 -17.83 11.44 12.81
N PRO A 48 -18.58 12.16 13.67
CA PRO A 48 -19.66 11.56 14.45
C PRO A 48 -20.65 10.87 13.51
N ALA A 49 -21.12 9.67 13.87
CA ALA A 49 -22.19 9.03 13.13
C ALA A 49 -23.44 9.92 13.23
N HIS A 50 -24.10 10.18 12.10
CA HIS A 50 -25.34 10.95 12.09
C HIS A 50 -26.46 10.04 12.62
N GLU A 51 -26.76 10.13 13.90
CA GLU A 51 -27.88 9.44 14.53
C GLU A 51 -29.17 10.14 14.07
N GLY A 52 -29.76 9.67 12.96
CA GLY A 52 -31.03 10.20 12.48
C GLY A 52 -31.09 10.41 10.97
N ARG A 53 -31.41 9.33 10.25
CA ARG A 53 -32.26 9.33 9.06
C ARG A 53 -32.88 7.94 8.96
N ARG A 54 -33.96 7.75 9.72
CA ARG A 54 -35.06 6.86 9.34
C ARG A 54 -36.20 7.76 8.87
#